data_AF-A0A359M1F0-F1
#
_entry.id   AF-A0A359M1F0-F1
#
_cell.length_a   1.000
_cell.length_b   1.000
_cell.length_c   1.000
_cell.angle_alpha   90.00
_cell.angle_beta   90.00
_cell.angle_gamma   90.00
#
_symmetry.space_group_name_H-M   'P 1'
#
loop_
_entity.id
_entity.type
_entity.pdbx_description
1 polymer ?
#
loop_
_entity_poly.entity_id
_entity_poly.type
_entity_poly.pdbx_seq_one_letter_code
_entity_poly.pdbx_strand_id
1 'polypeptide(L)'
;MAVLRPRNRLVYFRLSEDEFEKINSACHATGARSISDLARHALQKMIEEQRPSADDSPLAIRLRTMDDMIRTLNQNLEQLTGLIGSLRTPGNGEPETGDNGNKQVNHAEPR
;
A
#
# COMPACT_ATOMS: atom_id res chain seq x y z
N MET A 1 18.74 33.86 19.53
CA MET A 1 18.29 32.46 19.66
C MET A 1 16.77 32.48 19.88
N ALA A 2 16.00 32.02 18.90
CA ALA A 2 14.54 32.11 18.93
C ALA A 2 13.99 31.26 20.08
N VAL A 3 13.35 31.91 21.03
CA VAL A 3 12.71 31.26 22.17
C VAL A 3 11.57 30.41 21.64
N LEU A 4 11.80 29.09 21.59
CA LEU A 4 10.80 28.05 21.39
C LEU A 4 9.59 28.37 22.27
N ARG A 5 8.40 28.40 21.66
CA ARG A 5 7.13 28.83 22.28
C ARG A 5 7.08 28.41 23.76
N PRO A 6 7.00 29.35 24.70
CA PRO A 6 7.07 29.03 26.12
C PRO A 6 5.95 28.06 26.48
N ARG A 7 6.28 26.96 27.17
CA ARG A 7 5.32 25.95 27.67
C ARG A 7 4.56 26.54 28.87
N ASN A 8 3.67 27.50 28.59
CA ASN A 8 2.99 28.32 29.59
C ASN A 8 1.58 27.83 29.97
N ARG A 9 1.16 26.66 29.46
CA ARG A 9 -0.15 26.07 29.75
C ARG A 9 0.02 24.88 30.69
N LEU A 10 -0.66 24.93 31.84
CA LEU A 10 -0.71 23.85 32.83
C LEU A 10 -2.02 23.07 32.65
N VAL A 11 -1.93 21.75 32.78
CA VAL A 11 -3.08 20.85 32.79
C VAL A 11 -3.04 20.09 34.10
N TYR A 12 -4.16 20.10 34.82
CA TYR A 12 -4.31 19.41 36.11
C TYR A 12 -5.19 18.19 35.91
N PHE A 13 -4.75 17.05 36.45
CA PHE A 13 -5.51 15.81 36.50
C PHE A 13 -5.68 15.41 37.96
N ARG A 14 -6.86 14.90 38.30
CA ARG A 14 -7.06 14.19 39.57
C ARG A 14 -6.90 12.71 39.27
N LEU A 15 -6.05 12.06 40.03
CA LEU A 15 -5.75 10.64 39.92
C LEU A 15 -6.12 9.98 41.25
N SER A 16 -6.51 8.71 41.21
CA SER A 16 -6.48 7.86 42.38
C SER A 16 -5.04 7.49 42.75
N GLU A 17 -4.84 6.96 43.96
CA GLU A 17 -3.52 6.51 44.41
C GLU A 17 -2.95 5.43 43.47
N ASP A 18 -3.78 4.44 43.11
CA ASP A 18 -3.41 3.36 42.19
C ASP A 18 -2.99 3.88 40.80
N GLU A 19 -3.66 4.92 40.30
CA GLU A 19 -3.32 5.54 39.01
C GLU A 19 -1.97 6.27 39.10
N PHE A 20 -1.72 6.97 40.21
CA PHE A 20 -0.47 7.66 40.43
C PHE A 20 0.71 6.67 40.50
N GLU A 21 0.59 5.57 41.23
CA GLU A 21 1.63 4.54 41.32
C GLU A 21 1.95 3.91 39.95
N LYS A 22 0.92 3.62 39.14
CA LYS A 22 1.08 3.11 37.78
C LYS A 22 1.80 4.09 36.87
N ILE A 23 1.46 5.37 36.94
CA ILE A 23 2.12 6.41 36.14
C ILE A 23 3.56 6.62 36.61
N ASN A 24 3.81 6.57 37.92
CA ASN A 24 5.14 6.72 38.49
C ASN A 24 6.06 5.56 38.09
N SER A 25 5.58 4.32 38.21
CA SER A 25 6.31 3.13 37.74
C SER A 25 6.59 3.16 36.23
N ALA A 26 5.62 3.58 35.42
CA ALA A 26 5.81 3.77 33.99
C ALA A 26 6.83 4.87 33.67
N CYS A 27 6.90 5.93 34.47
CA CYS A 27 7.90 7.00 34.33
C CYS A 27 9.32 6.45 34.51
N HIS A 28 9.52 5.63 35.54
CA HIS A 28 10.80 4.96 35.80
C HIS A 28 11.16 3.95 34.70
N ALA A 29 10.20 3.13 34.25
CA ALA A 29 10.41 2.13 33.21
C ALA A 29 10.75 2.75 31.84
N THR A 30 10.15 3.89 31.52
CA THR A 30 10.36 4.59 30.24
C THR A 30 11.62 5.48 30.27
N GLY A 31 12.26 5.66 31.43
CA GLY A 31 13.43 6.53 31.60
C GLY A 31 13.11 8.02 31.47
N ALA A 32 11.85 8.41 31.63
CA ALA A 32 11.44 9.80 31.53
C ALA A 32 11.91 10.59 32.77
N ARG A 33 12.38 11.83 32.56
CA ARG A 33 12.93 12.67 33.65
C ARG A 33 11.86 13.24 34.59
N SER A 34 10.59 13.15 34.22
CA SER A 34 9.44 13.50 35.07
C SER A 34 8.14 12.95 34.50
N ILE A 35 7.11 12.85 35.34
CA ILE A 35 5.75 12.50 34.93
C ILE A 35 5.23 13.43 33.84
N SER A 36 5.56 14.73 33.90
CA SER A 36 5.19 15.68 32.86
C SER A 36 5.84 15.36 31.51
N ASP A 37 7.04 14.78 31.52
CA ASP A 37 7.72 14.34 30.31
C ASP A 37 7.10 13.07 29.74
N LEU A 38 6.80 12.09 30.60
CA LEU A 38 6.06 10.90 30.21
C LEU A 38 4.69 11.26 29.61
N ALA A 39 3.92 12.12 30.28
CA ALA A 39 2.61 12.57 29.83
C ALA A 39 2.69 13.28 28.48
N ARG A 40 3.71 14.11 28.26
CA ARG A 40 3.94 14.76 26.96
C ARG A 40 4.17 13.76 25.84
N HIS A 41 5.05 12.77 26.06
CA HIS A 41 5.32 11.75 25.05
C HIS A 41 4.09 10.89 24.76
N ALA A 42 3.37 10.46 25.80
CA ALA A 42 2.15 9.68 25.67
C ALA A 42 1.07 10.46 24.89
N LEU A 43 0.80 11.70 25.27
CA LEU A 43 -0.19 12.56 24.59
C LEU A 43 0.21 12.85 23.14
N GLN A 44 1.49 13.12 22.88
CA GLN A 44 1.97 13.37 21.52
C GLN A 44 1.83 12.13 20.64
N LYS A 45 2.17 10.95 21.17
CA LYS A 45 1.98 9.68 20.48
C LYS A 45 0.50 9.42 20.18
N MET A 46 -0.38 9.64 21.17
CA MET A 46 -1.83 9.49 20.97
C MET A 46 -2.37 10.46 19.91
N ILE A 47 -1.90 11.71 19.87
CA ILE A 47 -2.32 12.69 18.85
C ILE A 47 -1.82 12.28 17.46
N GLU A 48 -0.60 11.75 17.35
CA GLU A 48 -0.07 11.26 16.07
C GLU A 48 -0.82 10.01 15.59
N GLU A 49 -1.18 9.10 16.50
CA GLU A 49 -1.99 7.92 16.21
C GLU A 49 -3.45 8.26 15.84
N GLN A 50 -4.00 9.34 16.41
CA GLN A 50 -5.33 9.85 16.09
C GLN A 50 -5.35 10.70 14.81
N ARG A 51 -4.20 11.14 14.33
CA ARG A 51 -4.13 11.78 13.03
C ARG A 51 -4.50 10.69 12.01
N PRO A 52 -5.58 10.87 11.21
CA PRO A 52 -5.84 9.92 10.15
C PRO A 52 -4.57 9.87 9.32
N SER A 53 -4.01 8.67 9.21
CA SER A 53 -2.88 8.40 8.34
C SER A 53 -3.15 9.10 7.00
N ALA A 54 -2.16 9.63 6.30
CA ALA A 54 -2.39 10.22 4.96
C ALA A 54 -3.16 9.24 4.03
N ASP A 55 -3.07 7.95 4.36
CA ASP A 55 -3.76 6.80 3.81
C ASP A 55 -5.28 6.69 4.10
N ASP A 56 -5.77 7.30 5.20
CA ASP A 56 -7.19 7.40 5.57
C ASP A 56 -7.81 8.74 5.13
N SER A 57 -7.06 9.55 4.39
CA SER A 57 -7.63 10.75 3.80
C SER A 57 -8.78 10.37 2.85
N PRO A 58 -9.88 11.14 2.80
CA PRO A 58 -10.99 10.87 1.89
C PRO A 58 -10.54 10.80 0.42
N LEU A 59 -9.44 11.46 0.07
CA LEU A 59 -8.79 11.37 -1.24
C LEU A 59 -8.08 10.02 -1.45
N ALA A 60 -7.35 9.52 -0.46
CA ALA A 60 -6.70 8.19 -0.52
C ALA A 60 -7.73 7.06 -0.61
N ILE A 61 -8.83 7.15 0.15
CA ILE A 61 -9.95 6.22 0.05
C ILE A 61 -10.56 6.27 -1.37
N ARG A 62 -10.74 7.47 -1.92
CA ARG A 62 -11.30 7.65 -3.26
C ARG A 62 -10.38 7.09 -4.36
N LEU A 63 -9.08 7.29 -4.24
CA LEU A 63 -8.08 6.75 -5.17
C LEU A 63 -8.06 5.22 -5.14
N ARG A 64 -8.05 4.60 -3.95
CA ARG A 64 -8.15 3.14 -3.81
C ARG A 64 -9.42 2.59 -4.46
N THR A 65 -10.55 3.26 -4.23
CA THR A 65 -11.82 2.89 -4.87
C THR A 65 -11.73 2.97 -6.40
N MET A 66 -11.05 3.98 -6.94
CA MET A 66 -10.82 4.12 -8.38
C MET A 66 -9.91 3.01 -8.92
N ASP A 67 -8.82 2.69 -8.23
CA ASP A 67 -7.92 1.61 -8.61
C ASP A 67 -8.63 0.24 -8.65
N ASP A 68 -9.48 -0.03 -7.67
CA ASP A 68 -10.29 -1.26 -7.62
C ASP A 68 -11.31 -1.33 -8.77
N MET A 69 -11.95 -0.21 -9.10
CA MET A 69 -12.87 -0.13 -10.24
C MET A 69 -12.14 -0.36 -11.57
N ILE A 70 -10.97 0.26 -11.77
CA ILE A 70 -10.14 0.08 -12.97
C ILE A 70 -9.69 -1.38 -13.10
N ARG A 71 -9.26 -2.00 -11.99
CA ARG A 71 -8.85 -3.40 -11.97
C ARG A 71 -10.00 -4.34 -12.35
N THR A 72 -11.19 -4.09 -11.82
CA THR A 72 -12.40 -4.87 -12.14
C THR A 72 -12.78 -4.69 -13.62
N LEU A 73 -12.68 -3.47 -14.13
CA LEU A 73 -12.99 -3.18 -15.53
C LEU A 73 -12.00 -3.88 -16.47
N ASN A 74 -10.70 -3.84 -16.18
CA ASN A 74 -9.70 -4.57 -16.96
C ASN A 74 -9.94 -6.08 -16.95
N GLN A 75 -10.27 -6.67 -15.81
CA GLN A 75 -10.61 -8.10 -15.73
C GLN A 75 -11.81 -8.46 -16.60
N ASN A 76 -12.86 -7.65 -16.56
CA ASN A 76 -14.04 -7.86 -17.40
C ASN A 76 -13.72 -7.73 -18.89
N LEU A 77 -12.88 -6.76 -19.27
CA LEU A 77 -12.43 -6.60 -20.66
C LEU A 77 -11.57 -7.79 -21.13
N GLU A 78 -10.66 -8.29 -20.29
CA GLU A 78 -9.85 -9.47 -20.59
C GLU A 78 -10.73 -10.72 -20.78
N GLN A 79 -11.73 -10.91 -19.92
CA GLN A 79 -12.68 -12.01 -20.04
C GLN A 79 -13.51 -11.90 -21.34
N LEU A 80 -14.02 -10.71 -21.65
CA LEU A 80 -14.82 -10.49 -22.86
C LEU A 80 -13.97 -10.71 -24.12
N THR A 81 -12.73 -10.24 -24.12
CA THR A 81 -11.78 -10.42 -25.22
C THR A 81 -11.41 -11.89 -25.38
N GLY A 82 -11.23 -12.62 -24.27
CA GLY A 82 -10.98 -14.06 -24.29
C GLY A 82 -12.16 -14.86 -24.86
N LEU A 83 -13.40 -14.50 -24.49
CA LEU A 83 -14.61 -15.12 -25.03
C LEU A 83 -14.75 -14.84 -26.54
N ILE A 84 -14.54 -13.59 -26.97
CA ILE A 84 -14.56 -13.22 -28.39
C ILE A 84 -13.46 -13.93 -29.17
N GLY A 85 -12.26 -14.08 -28.59
CA GLY A 85 -11.15 -14.84 -29.17
C GLY A 85 -11.48 -16.32 -29.34
N SER A 86 -12.15 -16.92 -28.34
CA SER A 86 -12.59 -18.31 -28.40
C SER A 86 -13.69 -18.56 -29.44
N LEU A 87 -14.56 -17.57 -29.66
CA LEU A 87 -15.59 -17.60 -30.72
C LEU A 87 -15.00 -17.38 -32.12
N ARG A 88 -13.78 -16.82 -32.23
CA ARG A 88 -13.11 -16.49 -33.48
C ARG A 88 -12.12 -17.55 -33.97
N THR A 89 -12.05 -18.75 -33.39
CA THR A 89 -11.29 -19.85 -34.01
C THR A 89 -11.84 -20.13 -35.41
N PRO A 90 -11.11 -19.82 -36.49
CA PRO A 90 -11.51 -20.25 -37.81
C PRO A 90 -11.31 -21.76 -37.87
N GLY A 91 -12.35 -22.48 -38.25
CA GLY A 91 -12.20 -23.87 -38.66
C GLY A 91 -11.19 -23.94 -39.81
N ASN A 92 -10.14 -24.73 -39.62
CA ASN A 92 -9.28 -25.17 -40.72
C ASN A 92 -9.23 -26.70 -40.64
N GLY A 93 -10.18 -27.33 -41.33
CA GLY A 93 -10.19 -28.77 -41.55
C GLY A 93 -9.38 -29.12 -42.80
N GLU A 94 -8.18 -29.67 -42.55
CA GLU A 94 -7.52 -30.80 -43.25
C GLU A 94 -7.28 -30.72 -44.79
N PRO A 95 -6.67 -31.74 -45.43
CA PRO A 95 -5.23 -32.00 -45.47
C PRO A 95 -4.71 -32.15 -46.93
N GLU A 96 -3.57 -31.58 -47.31
CA GLU A 96 -2.91 -31.95 -48.57
C GLU A 96 -1.43 -32.31 -48.34
N THR A 97 -1.19 -33.61 -48.26
CA THR A 97 0.04 -34.26 -48.72
C THR A 97 0.29 -33.87 -50.17
N GLY A 98 1.32 -33.06 -50.38
CA GLY A 98 1.85 -32.72 -51.71
C GLY A 98 3.37 -32.71 -51.63
N ASP A 99 3.96 -33.89 -51.79
CA ASP A 99 5.33 -34.10 -52.23
C ASP A 99 5.63 -33.17 -53.42
N ASN A 100 6.58 -32.26 -53.27
CA ASN A 100 7.29 -31.71 -54.42
C ASN A 100 8.69 -31.27 -54.00
N GLY A 101 9.65 -32.17 -54.23
CA GLY A 101 11.06 -31.84 -54.15
C GLY A 101 11.41 -30.71 -55.10
N ASN A 102 12.01 -29.64 -54.57
CA ASN A 102 12.85 -28.79 -55.40
C ASN A 102 14.21 -28.58 -54.75
N LYS A 103 15.19 -29.15 -55.42
CA LYS A 103 16.62 -29.12 -55.17
C LYS A 103 17.19 -27.88 -55.86
N GLN A 104 17.58 -26.88 -55.08
CA GLN A 104 18.56 -25.84 -55.48
C GLN A 104 19.43 -25.61 -54.25
N VAL A 105 20.55 -26.33 -54.08
CA VAL A 105 21.88 -25.98 -54.63
C VAL A 105 22.08 -24.47 -54.66
N ASN A 106 22.83 -23.95 -53.69
CA ASN A 106 23.72 -22.78 -53.74
C ASN A 106 24.20 -22.54 -52.30
N HIS A 107 25.44 -22.22 -51.98
CA HIS A 107 26.75 -22.28 -52.61
C HIS A 107 27.66 -22.05 -51.40
N ALA A 108 28.65 -22.91 -51.21
CA ALA A 108 29.65 -22.70 -50.17
C ALA A 108 30.49 -21.48 -50.54
N GLU A 109 30.72 -20.56 -49.60
CA GLU A 109 31.84 -19.63 -49.73
C GLU A 109 32.65 -19.59 -48.43
N PRO A 110 33.95 -19.96 -48.48
CA PRO A 110 34.88 -19.84 -47.38
C PRO A 110 35.75 -18.58 -47.54
N ARG A 111 36.01 -17.87 -46.44
CA ARG A 111 37.36 -17.50 -45.97
C ARG A 111 37.30 -16.57 -44.76
#